data_AF-A0A0Q3TYH6-F1
#
_entry.id   AF-A0A0Q3TYH6-F1
#
_cell.length_a   1.000
_cell.length_b   1.000
_cell.length_c   1.000
_cell.angle_alpha   90.00
_cell.angle_beta   90.00
_cell.angle_gamma   90.00
#
_symmetry.space_group_name_H-M   'P 1'
#
loop_
_entity.id
_entity.type
_entity.pdbx_description
1 polymer ?
#
loop_
_entity_poly.entity_id
_entity_poly.type
_entity_poly.pdbx_seq_one_letter_code
_entity_poly.pdbx_strand_id
1 'polypeptide(L)'
;MAAAEGEEVILAWMDQALDVAKEALEKGEVPVGCLVVHHGEVVGRGRNEVNETKNATRHAELVAIDQVLDWCKQQNRDYTEVFANSCVSGYRAKEAVEMLKDFYRQENPNAPKSKVRKKNNRN
;
A
#
# COMPACT_ATOMS: atom_id res chain seq x y z
N MET A 1 -20.22 -3.56 23.75
CA MET A 1 -20.06 -4.86 23.08
C MET A 1 -19.88 -4.68 21.58
N ALA A 2 -20.84 -4.12 20.83
CA ALA A 2 -20.75 -3.97 19.36
C ALA A 2 -19.53 -3.17 18.81
N ALA A 3 -18.99 -2.20 19.56
CA ALA A 3 -17.83 -1.42 19.11
C ALA A 3 -16.51 -2.21 19.11
N ALA A 4 -16.35 -3.13 20.07
CA ALA A 4 -15.15 -3.98 20.17
C ALA A 4 -15.12 -5.04 19.07
N GLU A 5 -16.30 -5.58 18.71
CA GLU A 5 -16.44 -6.53 17.60
C GLU A 5 -16.09 -5.89 16.24
N GLY A 6 -16.42 -4.61 16.04
CA GLY A 6 -16.02 -3.87 14.84
C GLY A 6 -14.52 -3.59 14.77
N GLU A 7 -13.88 -3.35 15.91
CA GLU A 7 -12.45 -3.07 16.00
C GLU A 7 -11.60 -4.32 15.69
N GLU A 8 -11.95 -5.48 16.24
CA GLU A 8 -11.26 -6.75 15.94
C GLU A 8 -11.31 -7.11 14.45
N VAL A 9 -12.45 -6.87 13.80
CA VAL A 9 -12.62 -7.09 12.36
C VAL A 9 -11.70 -6.15 11.55
N ILE A 10 -11.61 -4.87 11.91
CA ILE A 10 -10.72 -3.92 11.24
C ILE A 10 -9.25 -4.34 11.42
N LEU A 11 -8.86 -4.80 12.61
CA LEU A 11 -7.51 -5.30 12.87
C LEU A 11 -7.17 -6.52 12.00
N ALA A 12 -8.10 -7.46 11.82
CA ALA A 12 -7.92 -8.60 10.93
C ALA A 12 -7.73 -8.19 9.46
N TRP A 13 -8.45 -7.17 8.99
CA TRP A 13 -8.22 -6.61 7.64
C TRP A 13 -6.90 -5.88 7.53
N MET A 14 -6.49 -5.15 8.57
CA MET A 14 -5.19 -4.49 8.57
C MET A 14 -4.03 -5.48 8.61
N ASP A 15 -4.18 -6.62 9.28
CA ASP A 15 -3.18 -7.70 9.24
C ASP A 15 -3.01 -8.24 7.83
N GLN A 16 -4.11 -8.47 7.11
CA GLN A 16 -4.07 -8.84 5.70
C GLN A 16 -3.43 -7.76 4.84
N ALA A 17 -3.74 -6.47 5.07
CA ALA A 17 -3.12 -5.35 4.36
C ALA A 17 -1.60 -5.28 4.60
N LEU A 18 -1.14 -5.59 5.82
CA LEU A 18 0.28 -5.70 6.13
C LEU A 18 0.93 -6.91 5.45
N ASP A 19 0.24 -8.04 5.30
CA ASP A 19 0.76 -9.17 4.53
C ASP A 19 0.94 -8.80 3.05
N VAL A 20 0.01 -8.03 2.49
CA VAL A 20 0.14 -7.46 1.13
C VAL A 20 1.35 -6.51 1.02
N ALA A 21 1.62 -5.72 2.07
CA ALA A 21 2.79 -4.85 2.13
C ALA A 21 4.11 -5.65 2.21
N LYS A 22 4.12 -6.80 2.92
CA LYS A 22 5.28 -7.72 2.95
C LYS A 22 5.55 -8.32 1.57
N GLU A 23 4.52 -8.67 0.79
CA GLU A 23 4.69 -9.13 -0.59
C GLU A 23 5.31 -8.06 -1.50
N ALA A 24 5.03 -6.77 -1.26
CA ALA A 24 5.75 -5.68 -1.94
C ALA A 24 7.22 -5.66 -1.51
N LEU A 25 7.49 -5.73 -0.20
CA LEU A 25 8.85 -5.75 0.35
C LEU A 25 9.72 -6.86 -0.24
N GLU A 26 9.18 -8.08 -0.31
CA GLU A 26 9.87 -9.26 -0.86
C GLU A 26 10.24 -9.09 -2.33
N LYS A 27 9.51 -8.26 -3.08
CA LYS A 27 9.82 -7.89 -4.46
C LYS A 27 10.71 -6.65 -4.60
N GLY A 28 11.23 -6.12 -3.49
CA GLY A 28 12.05 -4.91 -3.49
C GLY A 28 11.25 -3.62 -3.74
N GLU A 29 9.93 -3.65 -3.53
CA GLU A 29 9.06 -2.49 -3.63
C GLU A 29 8.91 -1.80 -2.27
N VAL A 30 8.52 -0.52 -2.29
CA VAL A 30 8.15 0.20 -1.06
C VAL A 30 7.01 -0.60 -0.39
N PRO A 31 7.12 -0.96 0.90
CA PRO A 31 6.22 -1.92 1.53
C PRO A 31 4.89 -1.27 1.90
N VAL A 32 4.03 -1.12 0.89
CA VAL A 32 2.68 -0.58 1.03
C VAL A 32 1.69 -1.60 0.50
N GLY A 33 0.65 -1.86 1.29
CA GLY A 33 -0.48 -2.71 0.94
C GLY A 33 -1.79 -1.94 1.15
N CYS A 34 -2.79 -2.24 0.33
CA CYS A 34 -4.11 -1.63 0.34
C CYS A 34 -5.17 -2.71 0.15
N LEU A 35 -6.21 -2.68 0.99
CA LEU A 35 -7.41 -3.47 0.82
C LEU A 35 -8.62 -2.56 0.69
N VAL A 36 -9.56 -2.93 -0.15
CA VAL A 36 -10.90 -2.32 -0.20
C VAL A 36 -11.89 -3.39 0.20
N VAL A 37 -12.63 -3.13 1.27
CA VAL A 37 -13.61 -4.06 1.84
C VAL A 37 -15.01 -3.47 1.66
N HIS A 38 -15.94 -4.28 1.14
CA HIS A 38 -17.32 -3.91 0.92
C HIS A 38 -18.24 -5.01 1.46
N HIS A 39 -19.16 -4.66 2.35
CA HIS A 39 -20.07 -5.61 3.00
C HIS A 39 -19.39 -6.86 3.60
N GLY A 40 -18.20 -6.70 4.18
CA GLY A 40 -17.43 -7.79 4.80
C GLY A 40 -16.63 -8.65 3.83
N GLU A 41 -16.61 -8.30 2.54
CA GLU A 41 -15.83 -8.97 1.50
C GLU A 41 -14.69 -8.06 1.03
N VAL A 42 -13.48 -8.62 0.89
CA VAL A 42 -12.36 -7.92 0.23
C VAL A 42 -12.61 -7.90 -1.27
N VAL A 43 -12.89 -6.73 -1.83
CA VAL A 43 -13.21 -6.52 -3.25
C VAL A 43 -12.03 -5.95 -4.05
N GLY A 44 -10.97 -5.52 -3.37
CA GLY A 44 -9.72 -5.10 -4.00
C GLY A 44 -8.52 -5.30 -3.08
N ARG A 45 -7.42 -5.77 -3.65
CA ARG A 45 -6.15 -6.04 -2.97
C ARG A 45 -4.97 -5.53 -3.79
N GLY A 46 -4.29 -4.50 -3.32
CA GLY A 46 -3.17 -3.90 -4.04
C GLY A 46 -1.91 -3.78 -3.20
N ARG A 47 -0.76 -4.00 -3.84
CA ARG A 47 0.57 -3.72 -3.30
C ARG A 47 1.31 -2.76 -4.23
N ASN A 48 2.37 -2.13 -3.78
CA ASN A 48 3.22 -1.36 -4.70
C ASN A 48 3.87 -2.28 -5.74
N GLU A 49 3.85 -1.87 -7.00
CA GLU A 49 4.43 -2.58 -8.15
C GLU A 49 5.18 -1.62 -9.09
N VAL A 50 5.60 -0.46 -8.59
CA VAL A 50 6.18 0.64 -9.38
C VAL A 50 7.45 0.20 -10.12
N ASN A 51 8.37 -0.47 -9.42
CA ASN A 51 9.62 -0.94 -10.01
C ASN A 51 9.39 -2.14 -10.93
N GLU A 52 8.58 -3.12 -10.51
CA GLU A 52 8.26 -4.34 -11.25
C GLU A 52 7.61 -4.01 -12.61
N THR A 53 6.65 -3.09 -12.62
CA THR A 53 5.90 -2.71 -13.82
C THR A 53 6.55 -1.58 -14.62
N LYS A 54 7.57 -0.91 -14.06
CA LYS A 54 8.16 0.33 -14.58
C LYS A 54 7.12 1.43 -14.80
N ASN A 55 6.08 1.44 -13.98
CA ASN A 55 5.00 2.42 -14.05
C ASN A 55 4.87 3.13 -12.70
N ALA A 56 5.15 4.43 -12.70
CA ALA A 56 5.09 5.29 -11.52
C ALA A 56 3.69 5.35 -10.88
N THR A 57 2.62 4.97 -11.58
CA THR A 57 1.26 4.99 -11.04
C THR A 57 0.85 3.68 -10.38
N ARG A 58 1.67 2.63 -10.40
CA ARG A 58 1.31 1.31 -9.83
C ARG A 58 1.55 1.25 -8.32
N HIS A 59 0.96 2.21 -7.62
CA HIS A 59 0.89 2.27 -6.18
C HIS A 59 -0.18 1.30 -5.66
N ALA A 60 -0.05 0.83 -4.43
CA ALA A 60 -0.95 -0.12 -3.80
C ALA A 60 -2.43 0.28 -3.91
N GLU A 61 -2.76 1.55 -3.68
CA GLU A 61 -4.13 2.05 -3.73
C GLU A 61 -4.72 1.98 -5.14
N LEU A 62 -3.95 2.36 -6.16
CA LEU A 62 -4.40 2.33 -7.55
C LEU A 62 -4.54 0.89 -8.06
N VAL A 63 -3.64 0.00 -7.65
CA VAL A 63 -3.75 -1.44 -7.94
C VAL A 63 -5.03 -2.03 -7.32
N ALA A 64 -5.36 -1.65 -6.08
CA ALA A 64 -6.60 -2.07 -5.43
C ALA A 64 -7.84 -1.50 -6.13
N ILE A 65 -7.81 -0.22 -6.52
CA ILE A 65 -8.91 0.44 -7.25
C ILE A 65 -9.18 -0.26 -8.58
N ASP A 66 -8.14 -0.63 -9.35
CA ASP A 66 -8.33 -1.37 -10.60
C ASP A 66 -9.13 -2.66 -10.38
N GLN A 67 -8.79 -3.42 -9.33
CA GLN A 67 -9.52 -4.64 -8.98
C GLN A 67 -10.96 -4.37 -8.55
N VAL A 68 -11.20 -3.31 -7.77
CA VAL A 68 -12.56 -2.90 -7.39
C VAL A 68 -13.39 -2.56 -8.63
N LEU A 69 -12.82 -1.82 -9.58
CA LEU A 69 -13.53 -1.45 -10.81
C LEU A 69 -13.90 -2.69 -11.64
N ASP A 70 -13.01 -3.67 -11.72
CA ASP A 70 -13.31 -4.93 -12.40
C ASP A 70 -14.35 -5.78 -11.66
N TRP A 71 -14.28 -5.85 -10.33
CA TRP A 71 -15.31 -6.47 -9.51
C TRP A 71 -16.68 -5.79 -9.70
N CYS A 72 -16.74 -4.46 -9.70
CA CYS A 72 -17.97 -3.70 -9.91
C CYS A 72 -18.60 -4.01 -11.27
N LYS A 73 -17.79 -4.09 -12.34
CA LYS A 73 -18.27 -4.49 -13.67
C LYS A 73 -18.87 -5.90 -13.67
N GLN A 74 -18.20 -6.86 -13.03
CA GLN A 74 -18.66 -8.26 -12.95
C GLN A 74 -19.96 -8.40 -12.17
N GLN A 75 -20.12 -7.60 -11.10
CA GLN A 75 -21.31 -7.60 -10.26
C GLN A 75 -22.41 -6.64 -10.76
N ASN A 76 -22.17 -5.91 -11.84
CA ASN A 76 -23.03 -4.83 -12.35
C ASN A 76 -23.43 -3.83 -11.25
N ARG A 77 -22.41 -3.32 -10.53
CA ARG A 77 -22.53 -2.38 -9.41
C ARG A 77 -21.89 -1.03 -9.71
N ASP A 78 -22.39 0.02 -9.05
CA ASP A 78 -21.78 1.34 -9.07
C ASP A 78 -20.61 1.39 -8.08
N TYR A 79 -19.42 1.75 -8.57
CA TYR A 79 -18.21 1.85 -7.74
C TYR A 79 -18.33 2.95 -6.68
N THR A 80 -19.18 3.96 -6.88
CA THR A 80 -19.39 5.03 -5.88
C THR A 80 -19.96 4.50 -4.58
N GLU A 81 -20.81 3.46 -4.63
CA GLU A 81 -21.36 2.78 -3.45
C GLU A 81 -20.28 2.03 -2.67
N VAL A 82 -19.30 1.48 -3.38
CA VAL A 82 -18.18 0.75 -2.77
C VAL A 82 -17.25 1.71 -2.02
N PHE A 83 -16.90 2.85 -2.63
CA PHE A 83 -15.92 3.75 -2.05
C PHE A 83 -16.47 4.70 -0.97
N ALA A 84 -17.78 4.98 -0.96
CA ALA A 84 -18.40 5.95 -0.06
C ALA A 84 -18.11 5.74 1.45
N ASN A 85 -17.87 4.50 1.89
CA ASN A 85 -17.63 4.15 3.30
C ASN A 85 -16.34 3.33 3.52
N SER A 86 -15.36 3.44 2.62
CA SER A 86 -14.22 2.50 2.55
C SER A 86 -12.97 2.92 3.32
N CYS A 87 -12.93 4.12 3.90
CA CYS A 87 -11.71 4.67 4.50
C CYS A 87 -11.77 4.71 6.03
N VAL A 88 -10.89 3.94 6.67
CA VAL A 88 -10.65 3.97 8.10
C VAL A 88 -9.15 4.18 8.35
N SER A 89 -8.79 4.99 9.33
CA SER A 89 -7.40 5.34 9.63
C SER A 89 -7.04 5.12 11.10
N GLY A 90 -5.74 5.09 11.42
CA GLY A 90 -5.23 5.00 12.79
C GLY A 90 -4.87 3.59 13.26
N TYR A 91 -5.29 2.56 12.54
CA TYR A 91 -4.98 1.16 12.86
C TYR A 91 -3.60 0.74 12.34
N ARG A 92 -2.88 -0.05 13.14
CA ARG A 92 -1.57 -0.64 12.80
C ARG A 92 -0.51 0.36 12.28
N ALA A 93 -0.69 1.65 12.60
CA ALA A 93 0.16 2.71 12.07
C ALA A 93 1.63 2.56 12.50
N LYS A 94 1.87 2.03 13.71
CA LYS A 94 3.21 1.79 14.23
C LYS A 94 3.93 0.69 13.44
N GLU A 95 3.27 -0.45 13.20
CA GLU A 95 3.86 -1.54 12.41
C GLU A 95 4.12 -1.09 10.96
N ALA A 96 3.18 -0.38 10.34
CA ALA A 96 3.34 0.16 8.99
C ALA A 96 4.54 1.11 8.89
N VAL A 97 4.68 2.02 9.86
CA VAL A 97 5.80 2.98 9.91
C VAL A 97 7.14 2.26 10.14
N GLU A 98 7.20 1.23 10.99
CA GLU A 98 8.45 0.51 11.22
C GLU A 98 8.87 -0.27 9.97
N MET A 99 7.93 -0.93 9.28
CA MET A 99 8.19 -1.62 8.01
C MET A 99 8.76 -0.65 6.96
N LEU A 100 8.21 0.57 6.88
CA LEU A 100 8.71 1.61 5.98
C LEU A 100 10.13 2.07 6.35
N LYS A 101 10.42 2.24 7.65
CA LYS A 101 11.78 2.58 8.11
C LYS A 101 12.76 1.47 7.77
N ASP A 102 12.39 0.22 7.98
CA ASP A 102 13.24 -0.94 7.68
C ASP A 102 13.55 -1.03 6.18
N PHE A 103 12.60 -0.71 5.31
CA PHE A 103 12.85 -0.57 3.89
C PHE A 103 13.90 0.52 3.59
N TYR A 104 13.74 1.73 4.14
CA TYR A 104 14.66 2.84 3.85
C TYR A 104 16.01 2.79 4.59
N ARG A 105 16.17 1.92 5.60
CA ARG A 105 17.47 1.64 6.21
C ARG A 105 18.40 0.85 5.27
N GLN A 106 17.84 0.18 4.25
CA GLN A 106 18.60 -0.61 3.29
C GLN A 106 19.24 0.27 2.22
N GLU A 107 20.34 -0.21 1.61
CA GLU A 107 20.94 0.49 0.47
C GLU A 107 19.98 0.43 -0.72
N ASN A 108 19.70 1.59 -1.33
CA ASN A 108 18.89 1.68 -2.54
C ASN A 108 19.79 1.56 -3.78
N PRO A 109 19.81 0.42 -4.50
CA PRO A 109 20.65 0.24 -5.69
C PRO A 109 20.27 1.17 -6.85
N ASN A 110 19.04 1.71 -6.84
CA ASN A 110 18.55 2.68 -7.81
C ASN A 110 18.88 4.13 -7.43
N ALA A 111 19.50 4.37 -6.26
CA ALA A 111 19.85 5.71 -5.85
C ALA A 111 20.85 6.34 -6.86
N PRO A 112 20.62 7.60 -7.28
CA PRO A 112 21.58 8.31 -8.12
C PRO A 112 22.94 8.35 -7.42
N LYS A 113 24.02 8.02 -8.14
CA LYS A 113 25.39 8.13 -7.60
C LYS A 113 25.60 9.55 -7.09
N SER A 114 26.08 9.68 -5.85
CA SER A 114 26.29 10.99 -5.24
C SER A 114 27.27 11.80 -6.09
N LYS A 115 26.85 13.02 -6.46
CA LYS A 115 27.75 13.97 -7.15
C LYS A 115 28.65 14.59 -6.10
N VAL A 116 29.86 14.05 -5.92
CA VAL A 116 30.90 14.70 -5.12
C VAL A 116 31.23 16.05 -5.77
N ARG A 117 30.85 17.16 -5.13
CA ARG A 117 31.19 18.51 -5.59
C ARG A 117 32.68 18.75 -5.31
N LYS A 118 33.54 18.63 -6.32
CA LYS A 118 34.96 19.04 -6.21
C LYS A 118 35.02 20.52 -5.85
N LYS A 119 35.51 20.82 -4.65
CA LYS A 119 35.78 22.18 -4.18
C LYS A 119 37.07 22.63 -4.86
N ASN A 120 36.98 23.39 -5.97
CA ASN A 120 38.15 24.01 -6.57
C ASN A 120 38.66 25.10 -5.60
N ASN A 121 39.77 24.80 -4.92
CA ASN A 121 40.55 25.80 -4.19
C ASN A 121 41.14 26.74 -5.25
N ARG A 122 40.62 27.96 -5.36
CA ARG A 122 41.30 29.04 -6.08
C ARG A 122 42.30 29.65 -5.10
N ASN A 123 43.59 29.49 -5.42
CA ASN A 123 44.68 30.28 -4.83
C ASN A 123 44.52 31.76 -5.17
#